data_AF-A0A839IRY8-F1
#
_entry.id   AF-A0A839IRY8-F1
#
_cell.length_a   1.000
_cell.length_b   1.000
_cell.length_c   1.000
_cell.angle_alpha   90.00
_cell.angle_beta   90.00
_cell.angle_gamma   90.00
#
_symmetry.space_group_name_H-M   'P 1'
#
loop_
_entity.id
_entity.type
_entity.pdbx_description
1 polymer ?
#
loop_
_entity_poly.entity_id
_entity_poly.type
_entity_poly.pdbx_seq_one_letter_code
_entity_poly.pdbx_strand_id
1 'polypeptide(L)'
;MKITNSIPASTTGTPSPFHQITLELYRDNLAFLDGMQPALKRALIYISQHYHRSLLLDEVAEHSFVSSSHLSYLFRVHLGLRFKAILTELRLRHAATLINHDPGRMITDVSLEAGFFDLSHFEKVFRRYFGISPRDYRKRIREDQGRRNKDRMTKQDQSTRTIIITNPKAIAAINQKNINSERPAYQPK
;
A
#
# COMPACT_ATOMS: atom_id res chain seq x y z
N MET A 1 16.25 4.85 -23.96
CA MET A 1 15.59 5.65 -22.91
C MET A 1 14.77 4.74 -22.01
N LYS A 2 15.18 4.51 -20.77
CA LYS A 2 14.44 3.69 -19.79
C LYS A 2 13.57 4.62 -18.95
N ILE A 3 12.25 4.53 -19.09
CA ILE A 3 11.28 5.26 -18.27
C ILE A 3 10.85 4.32 -17.15
N THR A 4 11.51 4.40 -16.00
CA THR A 4 11.14 3.64 -14.80
C THR A 4 10.08 4.41 -14.01
N ASN A 5 8.80 4.25 -14.36
CA ASN A 5 7.69 4.79 -13.57
C ASN A 5 7.31 3.80 -12.46
N SER A 6 8.13 3.82 -11.39
CA SER A 6 7.70 3.38 -10.07
C SER A 6 6.70 4.39 -9.51
N ILE A 7 5.74 3.93 -8.71
CA ILE A 7 4.97 4.71 -7.73
C ILE A 7 5.90 5.81 -7.18
N PRO A 8 5.47 7.07 -7.02
CA PRO A 8 6.33 8.10 -6.45
C PRO A 8 6.76 7.64 -5.06
N ALA A 9 7.97 7.07 -5.01
CA ALA A 9 8.81 7.06 -3.85
C ALA A 9 9.18 8.52 -3.59
N SER A 10 8.23 9.31 -3.08
CA SER A 10 8.57 10.55 -2.39
C SER A 10 9.20 10.15 -1.06
N THR A 11 10.45 9.73 -1.14
CA THR A 11 11.50 9.82 -0.10
C THR A 11 12.86 9.46 -0.72
N THR A 12 13.19 10.00 -1.91
CA THR A 12 14.61 10.17 -2.29
C THR A 12 15.16 11.37 -1.53
N GLY A 13 15.57 11.07 -0.31
CA GLY A 13 16.01 11.96 0.75
C GLY A 13 15.83 11.14 2.00
N THR A 14 16.88 10.96 2.78
CA THR A 14 16.89 10.16 4.01
C THR A 14 15.54 10.33 4.72
N PRO A 15 14.71 9.27 4.84
CA PRO A 15 13.39 9.42 5.41
C PRO A 15 13.58 10.06 6.77
N SER A 16 12.90 11.19 7.00
CA SER A 16 12.94 11.89 8.28
C SER A 16 12.87 10.86 9.40
N PRO A 17 13.66 10.97 10.48
CA PRO A 17 13.56 10.03 11.61
C PRO A 17 12.10 9.81 12.08
N PHE A 18 11.25 10.84 11.91
CA PHE A 18 9.80 10.79 12.13
C PHE A 18 9.07 9.76 11.24
N HIS A 19 9.44 9.73 9.95
CA HIS A 19 8.91 8.81 8.96
C HIS A 19 9.32 7.37 9.26
N GLN A 20 10.55 7.16 9.77
CA GLN A 20 11.05 5.84 10.11
C GLN A 20 10.31 5.27 11.33
N ILE A 21 10.22 6.01 12.43
CA ILE A 21 9.49 5.58 13.64
C ILE A 21 8.06 5.17 13.28
N THR A 22 7.36 5.99 12.47
CA THR A 22 5.98 5.69 12.12
C THR A 22 5.85 4.49 11.18
N LEU A 23 6.80 4.28 10.26
CA LEU A 23 6.85 3.07 9.43
C LEU A 23 7.05 1.82 10.28
N GLU A 24 7.95 1.87 11.26
CA GLU A 24 8.25 0.71 12.10
C GLU A 24 7.06 0.37 13.02
N LEU A 25 6.40 1.38 13.61
CA LEU A 25 5.16 1.16 14.36
C LEU A 25 4.02 0.61 13.52
N TYR A 26 3.92 1.02 12.25
CA TYR A 26 2.88 0.53 11.35
C TYR A 26 3.15 -0.89 10.83
N ARG A 27 4.42 -1.31 10.78
CA ARG A 27 4.83 -2.65 10.36
C ARG A 27 4.88 -3.66 11.51
N ASP A 28 4.45 -3.26 12.71
CA ASP A 28 4.60 -4.01 13.95
C ASP A 28 6.05 -4.44 14.24
N ASN A 29 7.03 -3.71 13.71
CA ASN A 29 8.44 -3.96 13.98
C ASN A 29 8.84 -3.19 15.25
N LEU A 30 8.69 -3.82 16.42
CA LEU A 30 8.94 -3.15 17.71
C LEU A 30 10.41 -3.18 18.16
N ALA A 31 11.31 -3.84 17.40
CA ALA A 31 12.72 -3.99 17.78
C ALA A 31 13.46 -2.65 17.89
N PHE A 32 13.07 -1.64 17.10
CA PHE A 32 13.70 -0.30 17.18
C PHE A 32 13.36 0.46 18.48
N LEU A 33 12.36 0.01 19.25
CA LEU A 33 12.00 0.61 20.54
C LEU A 33 12.94 0.17 21.67
N ASP A 34 13.84 -0.76 21.42
CA ASP A 34 14.79 -1.23 22.42
C ASP A 34 15.77 -0.11 22.81
N GLY A 35 16.00 0.04 24.11
CA GLY A 35 16.79 1.14 24.67
C GLY A 35 16.02 2.47 24.84
N MET A 36 14.75 2.57 24.41
CA MET A 36 13.90 3.72 24.74
C MET A 36 13.42 3.66 26.19
N GLN A 37 13.05 4.83 26.73
CA GLN A 37 12.39 4.92 28.03
C GLN A 37 11.14 4.01 28.08
N PRO A 38 10.95 3.18 29.13
CA PRO A 38 9.85 2.21 29.18
C PRO A 38 8.46 2.83 28.99
N ALA A 39 8.24 4.03 29.56
CA ALA A 39 6.98 4.76 29.38
C ALA A 39 6.75 5.19 27.92
N LEU A 40 7.80 5.62 27.22
CA LEU A 40 7.72 5.97 25.81
C LEU A 40 7.44 4.75 24.93
N LYS A 41 8.10 3.62 25.20
CA LYS A 41 7.85 2.35 24.51
C LYS A 41 6.39 1.91 24.65
N ARG A 42 5.85 1.91 25.88
CA ARG A 42 4.44 1.60 26.14
C ARG A 42 3.49 2.54 25.40
N ALA A 43 3.79 3.85 25.42
CA ALA A 43 2.99 4.84 24.73
C ALA A 43 2.92 4.58 23.23
N LEU A 44 4.05 4.33 22.58
CA LEU A 44 4.11 4.12 21.13
C LEU A 44 3.39 2.83 20.69
N ILE A 45 3.52 1.75 21.47
CA ILE A 45 2.77 0.50 21.26
C ILE A 45 1.26 0.75 21.40
N TYR A 46 0.84 1.43 22.46
CA TYR A 46 -0.56 1.72 22.68
C TYR A 46 -1.15 2.58 21.55
N ILE A 47 -0.40 3.57 21.08
CA ILE A 47 -0.81 4.39 19.93
C ILE A 47 -0.93 3.54 18.66
N SER A 48 0.03 2.64 18.38
CA SER A 48 -0.02 1.80 17.16
C SER A 48 -1.21 0.85 17.16
N GLN A 49 -1.72 0.46 18.33
CA GLN A 49 -2.88 -0.42 18.46
C GLN A 49 -4.22 0.34 18.43
N HIS A 50 -4.23 1.61 18.81
CA HIS A 50 -5.47 2.38 19.02
C HIS A 50 -5.60 3.65 18.15
N TYR A 51 -4.73 3.87 17.16
CA TYR A 51 -4.77 5.09 16.34
C TYR A 51 -6.09 5.30 15.60
N HIS A 52 -6.82 4.23 15.26
CA HIS A 52 -8.05 4.25 14.46
C HIS A 52 -9.26 4.85 15.20
N ARG A 53 -9.19 5.01 16.53
CA ARG A 53 -10.26 5.63 17.33
C ARG A 53 -9.85 7.00 17.88
N SER A 54 -10.79 7.68 18.54
CA SER A 54 -10.43 8.86 19.33
C SER A 54 -9.43 8.46 20.42
N LEU A 55 -8.26 9.09 20.39
CA LEU A 55 -7.14 8.82 21.29
C LEU A 55 -6.62 10.14 21.85
N LEU A 56 -6.68 10.26 23.17
CA LEU A 56 -6.25 11.45 23.92
C LEU A 56 -4.87 11.21 24.52
N LEU A 57 -4.10 12.28 24.72
CA LEU A 57 -2.77 12.15 25.31
C LEU A 57 -2.85 11.60 26.74
N ASP A 58 -3.84 12.03 27.51
CA ASP A 58 -4.03 11.61 28.91
C ASP A 58 -4.25 10.11 29.02
N GLU A 59 -5.04 9.54 28.12
CA GLU A 59 -5.27 8.10 28.02
C GLU A 59 -3.99 7.32 27.71
N VAL A 60 -3.16 7.81 26.78
CA VAL A 60 -1.87 7.18 26.48
C VAL A 60 -0.92 7.30 27.68
N ALA A 61 -0.95 8.42 28.39
CA ALA A 61 -0.12 8.67 29.56
C ALA A 61 -0.49 7.74 30.71
N GLU A 62 -1.79 7.56 30.96
CA GLU A 62 -2.33 6.62 31.93
C GLU A 62 -1.88 5.19 31.64
N HIS A 63 -2.05 4.71 30.40
CA HIS A 63 -1.57 3.39 29.97
C HIS A 63 -0.04 3.25 30.07
N SER A 64 0.68 4.37 30.04
CA SER A 64 2.13 4.42 30.14
C SER A 64 2.64 4.61 31.57
N PHE A 65 1.76 4.72 32.56
CA PHE A 65 2.05 4.96 33.98
C PHE A 65 2.83 6.25 34.24
N VAL A 66 2.52 7.33 33.50
CA VAL A 66 3.15 8.64 33.65
C VAL A 66 2.12 9.76 33.48
N SER A 67 2.45 10.98 33.91
CA SER A 67 1.60 12.14 33.61
C SER A 67 1.68 12.54 32.13
N SER A 68 0.62 13.16 31.61
CA SER A 68 0.56 13.68 30.23
C SER A 68 1.68 14.69 29.92
N SER A 69 2.06 15.49 30.92
CA SER A 69 3.19 16.42 30.84
C SER A 69 4.51 15.67 30.67
N HIS A 70 4.74 14.62 31.46
CA HIS A 70 5.95 13.81 31.34
C HIS A 70 5.97 13.05 30.00
N LEU A 71 4.84 12.48 29.57
CA LEU A 71 4.78 11.80 28.27
C LEU A 71 5.02 12.78 27.10
N SER A 72 4.47 13.99 27.16
CA SER A 72 4.75 15.05 26.18
C SER A 72 6.24 15.42 26.13
N TYR A 73 6.88 15.48 27.29
CA TYR A 73 8.32 15.71 27.40
C TYR A 73 9.10 14.56 26.73
N LEU A 74 8.75 13.30 27.02
CA LEU A 74 9.39 12.13 26.41
C LEU A 74 9.27 12.14 24.87
N PHE A 75 8.09 12.44 24.32
CA PHE A 75 7.93 12.56 22.87
C PHE A 75 8.82 13.65 22.26
N ARG A 76 8.96 14.80 22.93
CA ARG A 76 9.78 15.91 22.43
C ARG A 76 11.27 15.60 22.51
N VAL A 77 11.74 15.06 23.63
CA VAL A 77 13.16 14.82 23.86
C VAL A 77 13.68 13.62 23.07
N HIS A 78 12.93 12.52 23.04
CA HIS A 78 13.40 11.30 22.36
C HIS A 78 13.07 11.27 20.88
N LEU A 79 11.92 11.84 20.48
CA LEU A 79 11.45 11.73 19.09
C LEU A 79 11.43 13.07 18.35
N GLY A 80 11.61 14.20 19.03
CA GLY A 80 11.44 15.53 18.42
C GLY A 80 9.99 15.83 18.00
N LEU A 81 9.02 15.04 18.48
CA LEU A 81 7.64 15.05 17.97
C LEU A 81 6.62 15.37 19.06
N ARG A 82 5.44 15.78 18.60
CA ARG A 82 4.24 15.89 19.45
C ARG A 82 3.35 14.67 19.22
N PHE A 83 2.65 14.24 20.25
CA PHE A 83 1.67 13.14 20.19
C PHE A 83 0.74 13.20 18.97
N LYS A 84 0.10 14.35 18.72
CA LYS A 84 -0.84 14.51 17.60
C LYS A 84 -0.17 14.35 16.22
N ALA A 85 1.13 14.63 16.09
CA ALA A 85 1.86 14.42 14.86
C ALA A 85 2.05 12.92 14.57
N ILE A 86 2.47 12.16 15.60
CA ILE A 86 2.62 10.70 15.52
C ILE A 86 1.28 10.05 15.16
N LEU A 87 0.23 10.42 15.89
CA LEU A 87 -1.12 9.90 15.65
C LEU A 87 -1.59 10.20 14.22
N THR A 88 -1.44 11.43 13.76
CA THR A 88 -1.86 11.84 12.41
C THR A 88 -1.10 11.06 11.34
N GLU A 89 0.20 10.85 11.51
CA GLU A 89 1.01 10.12 10.54
C GLU A 89 0.62 8.65 10.44
N LEU A 90 0.39 7.96 11.56
CA LEU A 90 -0.09 6.57 11.57
C LEU A 90 -1.41 6.44 10.81
N ARG A 91 -2.37 7.32 11.10
CA ARG A 91 -3.67 7.34 10.44
C ARG A 91 -3.55 7.59 8.93
N LEU A 92 -2.70 8.52 8.51
CA LEU A 92 -2.47 8.82 7.10
C LEU A 92 -1.88 7.64 6.33
N ARG A 93 -0.94 6.91 6.95
CA ARG A 93 -0.39 5.69 6.35
C ARG A 93 -1.42 4.59 6.23
N HIS A 94 -2.19 4.37 7.28
CA HIS A 94 -3.27 3.41 7.24
C HIS A 94 -4.26 3.74 6.11
N ALA A 95 -4.69 5.01 6.00
CA ALA A 95 -5.54 5.46 4.90
C ALA A 95 -4.93 5.19 3.51
N ALA A 96 -3.62 5.43 3.35
CA ALA A 96 -2.92 5.13 2.09
C ALA A 96 -2.87 3.62 1.80
N THR A 97 -2.71 2.77 2.82
CA THR A 97 -2.80 1.31 2.67
C THR A 97 -4.21 0.88 2.27
N LEU A 98 -5.26 1.42 2.90
CA LEU A 98 -6.65 1.14 2.54
C LEU A 98 -6.93 1.50 1.08
N ILE A 99 -6.48 2.67 0.62
CA ILE A 99 -6.64 3.08 -0.79
C ILE A 99 -5.84 2.18 -1.74
N ASN A 100 -4.66 1.73 -1.33
CA ASN A 100 -3.83 0.85 -2.15
C ASN A 100 -4.42 -0.57 -2.27
N HIS A 101 -5.02 -1.07 -1.19
CA HIS A 101 -5.65 -2.39 -1.14
C HIS A 101 -6.99 -2.40 -1.87
N ASP A 102 -7.84 -1.40 -1.65
CA ASP A 102 -9.14 -1.25 -2.31
C ASP A 102 -9.31 0.18 -2.87
N PRO A 103 -8.89 0.42 -4.12
CA PRO A 103 -9.09 1.70 -4.79
C PRO A 103 -10.57 1.99 -5.12
N GLY A 104 -11.49 1.05 -4.93
CA GLY A 104 -12.93 1.19 -5.15
C GLY A 104 -13.64 1.92 -4.00
N ARG A 105 -13.15 1.73 -2.78
CA ARG A 105 -13.72 2.26 -1.53
C ARG A 105 -13.99 3.77 -1.55
N MET A 106 -14.98 4.30 -0.82
CA MET A 106 -15.20 5.74 -0.74
C MET A 106 -14.11 6.43 0.12
N ILE A 107 -13.71 7.66 -0.24
CA ILE A 107 -12.70 8.41 0.54
C ILE A 107 -13.22 8.73 1.95
N THR A 108 -14.54 8.96 2.09
CA THR A 108 -15.22 9.15 3.37
C THR A 108 -14.98 7.97 4.32
N ASP A 109 -15.17 6.75 3.81
CA ASP A 109 -15.06 5.53 4.62
C ASP A 109 -13.60 5.27 4.99
N VAL A 110 -12.68 5.49 4.05
CA VAL A 110 -11.23 5.43 4.30
C VAL A 110 -10.83 6.40 5.41
N SER A 111 -11.34 7.64 5.37
CA SER A 111 -11.07 8.67 6.37
C SER A 111 -11.56 8.22 7.75
N LEU A 112 -12.81 7.75 7.83
CA LEU A 112 -13.43 7.30 9.08
C LEU A 112 -12.71 6.09 9.67
N GLU A 113 -12.40 5.07 8.87
CA GLU A 113 -11.69 3.87 9.32
C GLU A 113 -10.26 4.17 9.77
N ALA A 114 -9.60 5.12 9.10
CA ALA A 114 -8.31 5.63 9.54
C ALA A 114 -8.39 6.49 10.81
N GLY A 115 -9.57 6.73 11.38
CA GLY A 115 -9.74 7.48 12.63
C GLY A 115 -9.83 8.99 12.47
N PHE A 116 -10.13 9.48 11.27
CA PHE A 116 -10.46 10.88 11.04
C PHE A 116 -11.98 11.08 11.05
N PHE A 117 -12.44 11.98 11.94
CA PHE A 117 -13.85 12.34 12.07
C PHE A 117 -14.24 13.57 11.22
N ASP A 118 -13.26 14.24 10.61
CA ASP A 118 -13.46 15.40 9.74
C ASP A 118 -12.76 15.15 8.40
N LEU A 119 -13.56 15.03 7.34
CA LEU A 119 -13.09 14.77 5.99
C LEU A 119 -12.23 15.91 5.43
N SER A 120 -12.61 17.16 5.70
CA SER A 120 -11.88 18.34 5.20
C SER A 120 -10.49 18.43 5.83
N HIS A 121 -10.40 18.16 7.13
CA HIS A 121 -9.14 18.04 7.85
C HIS A 121 -8.30 16.89 7.28
N PHE A 122 -8.89 15.70 7.10
CA PHE A 122 -8.23 14.55 6.50
C PHE A 122 -7.64 14.89 5.12
N GLU A 123 -8.42 15.42 4.20
CA GLU A 123 -7.95 15.73 2.84
C GLU A 123 -6.82 16.76 2.85
N LYS A 124 -6.88 17.76 3.75
CA LYS A 124 -5.84 18.78 3.92
C LYS A 124 -4.53 18.17 4.43
N VAL A 125 -4.58 17.38 5.51
CA VAL A 125 -3.36 16.80 6.09
C VAL A 125 -2.79 15.67 5.23
N PHE A 126 -3.64 14.90 4.55
CA PHE A 126 -3.21 13.89 3.58
C PHE A 126 -2.45 14.54 2.42
N ARG A 127 -2.99 15.61 1.84
CA ARG A 127 -2.32 16.35 0.77
C ARG A 127 -1.00 16.95 1.20
N ARG A 128 -0.95 17.51 2.40
CA ARG A 128 0.29 18.04 2.97
C ARG A 128 1.35 16.96 3.14
N TYR A 129 0.94 15.76 3.54
CA TYR A 129 1.85 14.65 3.82
C TYR A 129 2.33 13.91 2.56
N PHE A 130 1.42 13.55 1.67
CA PHE A 130 1.71 12.78 0.44
C PHE A 130 1.94 13.66 -0.81
N GLY A 131 1.77 14.97 -0.70
CA GLY A 131 1.91 15.93 -1.81
C GLY A 131 0.74 15.96 -2.79
N ILE A 132 -0.24 15.06 -2.65
CA ILE A 132 -1.41 14.95 -3.54
C ILE A 132 -2.68 14.63 -2.76
N SER A 133 -3.85 14.95 -3.30
CA SER A 133 -5.12 14.63 -2.64
C SER A 133 -5.35 13.12 -2.52
N PRO A 134 -6.16 12.64 -1.56
CA PRO A 134 -6.55 11.23 -1.48
C PRO A 134 -7.17 10.68 -2.79
N ARG A 135 -7.92 11.53 -3.51
CA ARG A 135 -8.54 11.19 -4.80
C ARG A 135 -7.49 11.01 -5.89
N ASP A 136 -6.52 11.91 -5.97
CA ASP A 136 -5.42 11.82 -6.92
C ASP A 136 -4.51 10.62 -6.60
N TYR A 137 -4.27 10.36 -5.31
CA TYR A 137 -3.54 9.20 -4.84
C TYR A 137 -4.21 7.91 -5.34
N ARG A 138 -5.53 7.77 -5.14
CA ARG A 138 -6.32 6.66 -5.68
C ARG A 138 -6.21 6.54 -7.20
N LYS A 139 -6.30 7.65 -7.93
CA LYS A 139 -6.18 7.66 -9.39
C LYS A 139 -4.84 7.06 -9.82
N ARG A 140 -3.74 7.45 -9.19
CA ARG A 140 -2.40 6.89 -9.45
C ARG A 140 -2.35 5.38 -9.18
N ILE A 141 -2.92 4.92 -8.06
CA ILE A 141 -2.97 3.48 -7.76
C ILE A 141 -3.73 2.71 -8.85
N ARG A 142 -4.89 3.21 -9.30
CA ARG A 142 -5.66 2.58 -10.39
C ARG A 142 -4.88 2.51 -11.70
N GLU A 143 -4.19 3.58 -12.06
CA GLU A 143 -3.32 3.61 -13.24
C GLU A 143 -2.16 2.61 -13.13
N ASP A 144 -1.51 2.53 -11.97
CA ASP A 144 -0.40 1.61 -11.73
C ASP A 144 -0.83 0.14 -11.70
N GLN A 145 -2.03 -0.17 -11.19
CA GLN A 145 -2.61 -1.50 -11.28
C GLN A 145 -2.94 -1.87 -12.74
N GLY A 146 -3.49 -0.93 -13.51
CA GLY A 146 -3.75 -1.11 -14.94
C GLY A 146 -2.48 -1.37 -15.77
N ARG A 147 -1.39 -0.65 -15.49
CA ARG A 147 -0.07 -0.87 -16.12
C ARG A 147 0.47 -2.26 -15.80
N ARG A 148 0.50 -2.63 -14.50
CA ARG A 148 0.96 -3.96 -14.05
C ARG A 148 0.16 -5.10 -14.69
N ASN A 149 -1.14 -4.94 -14.88
CA ASN A 149 -1.99 -5.94 -15.53
C ASN A 149 -1.66 -6.07 -17.03
N LYS A 150 -1.40 -4.97 -17.75
CA LYS A 150 -0.96 -5.01 -19.16
C LYS A 150 0.42 -5.65 -19.33
N ASP A 151 1.36 -5.37 -18.43
CA ASP A 151 2.72 -5.95 -18.46
C ASP A 151 2.70 -7.47 -18.17
N ARG A 152 1.78 -7.94 -17.32
CA ARG A 152 1.56 -9.37 -17.10
C ARG A 152 0.90 -10.05 -18.31
N MET A 153 -0.11 -9.41 -18.91
CA MET A 153 -0.80 -9.93 -20.09
C MET A 153 0.13 -10.06 -21.31
N THR A 154 1.01 -9.09 -21.54
CA THR A 154 1.97 -9.11 -22.66
C THR A 154 3.06 -10.17 -22.51
N LYS A 155 3.52 -10.46 -21.29
CA LYS A 155 4.45 -11.57 -21.00
C LYS A 155 3.78 -12.94 -21.16
N GLN A 156 2.49 -13.05 -20.84
CA GLN A 156 1.72 -14.28 -21.02
C GLN A 156 1.42 -14.55 -22.51
N ASP A 157 1.09 -13.54 -23.31
CA ASP A 157 0.86 -13.66 -24.77
C ASP A 157 2.16 -14.01 -25.53
N GLN A 158 3.32 -13.45 -25.15
CA GLN A 158 4.61 -13.88 -25.74
C GLN A 158 4.97 -15.32 -25.37
N SER A 159 4.73 -15.76 -24.13
CA SER A 159 4.93 -17.17 -23.75
C SER A 159 3.97 -18.11 -24.49
N THR A 160 2.71 -17.71 -24.68
CA THR A 160 1.70 -18.50 -25.40
C THR A 160 1.98 -18.56 -26.90
N ARG A 161 2.47 -17.46 -27.51
CA ARG A 161 2.94 -17.44 -28.90
C ARG A 161 4.23 -18.23 -29.10
N THR A 162 5.19 -18.16 -28.17
CA THR A 162 6.41 -18.98 -28.24
C THR A 162 6.08 -20.47 -28.15
N ILE A 163 5.22 -20.91 -27.22
CA ILE A 163 4.85 -22.33 -27.08
C ILE A 163 4.17 -22.88 -28.34
N ILE A 164 3.35 -22.10 -29.05
CA ILE A 164 2.66 -22.53 -30.29
C ILE A 164 3.62 -22.58 -31.49
N ILE A 165 4.64 -21.71 -31.55
CA ILE A 165 5.52 -21.59 -32.72
C ILE A 165 6.76 -22.51 -32.62
N THR A 166 7.23 -22.88 -31.43
CA THR A 166 8.45 -23.70 -31.27
C THR A 166 8.23 -25.20 -31.04
N ASN A 167 7.00 -25.72 -31.15
CA ASN A 167 6.78 -27.18 -31.11
C ASN A 167 6.45 -27.76 -32.50
N PRO A 168 7.46 -28.20 -33.29
CA PRO A 168 7.24 -28.78 -34.61
C PRO A 168 6.40 -30.07 -34.60
N LYS A 169 6.21 -30.73 -33.45
CA LYS A 169 5.31 -31.90 -33.34
C LYS A 169 3.83 -31.52 -33.34
N ALA A 170 3.47 -30.30 -32.91
CA ALA A 170 2.09 -29.84 -32.89
C ALA A 170 1.59 -29.44 -34.30
N ILE A 171 2.47 -28.90 -35.13
CA ILE A 171 2.16 -28.50 -36.52
C ILE A 171 1.96 -29.73 -37.41
N ALA A 172 2.74 -30.81 -37.20
CA ALA A 172 2.60 -32.06 -37.98
C ALA A 172 1.28 -32.81 -37.71
N ALA A 173 0.75 -32.74 -36.47
CA ALA A 173 -0.48 -33.42 -36.09
C ALA A 173 -1.75 -32.78 -36.68
N ILE A 174 -1.70 -31.50 -37.05
CA ILE A 174 -2.83 -30.77 -37.65
C ILE A 174 -2.90 -31.01 -39.17
N ASN A 175 -1.76 -31.15 -39.85
CA ASN A 175 -1.73 -31.40 -41.31
C ASN A 175 -1.93 -32.88 -41.70
N GLN A 176 -1.73 -33.85 -40.80
CA GLN A 176 -2.02 -35.27 -41.09
C GLN A 176 -3.49 -35.66 -40.94
N LYS A 177 -4.33 -34.82 -40.32
CA LYS A 177 -5.79 -35.07 -40.22
C LYS A 177 -6.61 -34.50 -41.36
N ASN A 178 -6.01 -33.73 -42.29
CA ASN A 178 -6.73 -33.05 -43.37
C ASN A 178 -6.46 -33.60 -44.78
N ILE A 179 -5.78 -34.74 -44.92
CA ILE A 179 -5.46 -35.35 -46.24
C ILE A 179 -6.14 -36.72 -46.46
N ASN A 180 -6.76 -37.33 -45.43
CA ASN A 180 -7.31 -38.70 -45.54
C ASN A 180 -8.84 -38.80 -45.41
N SER A 181 -9.59 -37.78 -45.82
CA SER A 181 -11.04 -37.92 -46.02
C SER A 181 -11.52 -37.25 -47.32
N GLU A 182 -10.88 -37.55 -48.44
CA GLU A 182 -11.51 -37.48 -49.76
C GLU A 182 -11.67 -38.90 -50.35
N ARG A 183 -12.95 -39.28 -50.48
CA ARG A 183 -13.67 -40.29 -51.30
C ARG A 183 -12.88 -41.19 -52.28
N PRO A 184 -13.38 -42.41 -52.55
CA PRO A 184 -14.32 -42.61 -53.69
C PRO A 184 -15.47 -43.58 -53.32
N ALA A 185 -16.61 -43.68 -54.00
CA ALA A 185 -16.80 -43.66 -55.43
C ALA A 185 -18.22 -43.24 -55.82
N TYR A 186 -18.28 -42.52 -56.93
CA TYR A 186 -19.45 -42.36 -57.78
C TYR A 186 -19.76 -43.70 -58.45
N GLN A 187 -21.02 -44.13 -58.47
CA GLN A 187 -21.53 -45.02 -59.51
C GLN A 187 -22.84 -44.46 -60.07
N PRO A 188 -22.95 -44.27 -61.40
CA PRO A 188 -24.18 -43.84 -62.02
C PRO A 188 -24.99 -45.05 -62.48
N LYS A 189 -26.29 -45.06 -62.18
CA LYS A 189 -27.41 -45.23 -63.12
C LYS A 189 -28.73 -45.13 -62.35
#